data_AF-S9RZ97-F1
#
_entry.id   AF-S9RZ97-F1
#
_cell.length_a   1.000
_cell.length_b   1.000
_cell.length_c   1.000
_cell.angle_alpha   90.00
_cell.angle_beta   90.00
_cell.angle_gamma   90.00
#
_symmetry.space_group_name_H-M   'P 1'
#
loop_
_entity.id
_entity.type
_entity.pdbx_description
1 polymer ?
#
loop_
_entity_poly.entity_id
_entity_poly.type
_entity_poly.pdbx_seq_one_letter_code
_entity_poly.pdbx_strand_id
1 'polypeptide(L)'
;MSLKPGDVTARSEHSGMKNAGEMGSECQICARPVGVRFFYDDPLNTPITDLEVKLTDMSGATLVEGLTTEAPVSRGLQDATSGVGALRSELGGVVHGEVPFSAGAVTATTNPSQDIKSAADDAWAIEQDIVGKLWNFEQSMLAKFQPYVDEWERDGLLGAGADYYKGVGKGIANWWNGEKDFWGSAWGALKSSAAAVEQYTRANPELLLGPLGYMIHAQKLGMRAGQSLAEWFSENSASVGDFLGNLTSLMRALLIGDIDGVVNELESLTGLEDIPGAIGDFGKMLKDAMADGIDWIRDMIEMIRRTPVLGLIANTAMRCIMLMTPNYWAKVIGEGVGFVIPEVLIWVITILIGALSSGAGSVILAQRCAGIASKLRSLIKGSQHVSRLLSFLDELRPIVNLIGDLAKKLRQSINEIRTGIVDSTQKLFRRTRYYRGKLDDLARQGHGPQRHEGDVTDKALFDRVYRGKDPATGRMHPRDRRGRIRGVGKHSTKFHTPADYVRAYEKALKHPDFKSFKGNSALDRQQVEIPMSDIFGPNFQARVRGFTRASGRTGRQPTVVRTVFSANAKVVVRFKRENGIIKLITMYPEP
;
A
#
# COMPACT_ATOMS: atom_id res chain seq x y z
N MET A 1 -11.10 -41.68 3.75
CA MET A 1 -11.75 -42.55 2.74
C MET A 1 -10.76 -42.75 1.60
N SER A 2 -10.30 -43.98 1.32
CA SER A 2 -9.46 -44.22 0.14
C SER A 2 -10.35 -44.27 -1.10
N LEU A 3 -10.00 -43.50 -2.13
CA LEU A 3 -10.66 -43.53 -3.43
C LEU A 3 -10.55 -44.94 -4.04
N LYS A 4 -11.59 -45.41 -4.73
CA LYS A 4 -11.51 -46.70 -5.44
C LYS A 4 -10.63 -46.52 -6.68
N PRO A 5 -9.97 -47.57 -7.19
CA PRO A 5 -9.13 -47.47 -8.38
C PRO A 5 -9.80 -46.80 -9.59
N GLY A 6 -11.09 -47.04 -9.82
CA GLY A 6 -11.85 -46.35 -10.88
C GLY A 6 -12.03 -44.84 -10.65
N ASP A 7 -12.12 -44.40 -9.39
CA ASP A 7 -12.18 -42.97 -9.02
C ASP A 7 -10.82 -42.29 -9.18
N VAL A 8 -9.73 -43.06 -9.05
CA VAL A 8 -8.36 -42.59 -9.33
C VAL A 8 -8.15 -42.45 -10.83
N THR A 9 -8.61 -43.41 -11.64
CA THR A 9 -8.52 -43.36 -13.11
C THR A 9 -9.38 -42.26 -13.73
N ALA A 10 -10.55 -41.97 -13.15
CA ALA A 10 -11.38 -40.82 -13.55
C ALA A 10 -10.72 -39.46 -13.22
N ARG A 11 -9.74 -39.45 -12.30
CA ARG A 11 -8.99 -38.27 -11.85
C ARG A 11 -7.57 -38.19 -12.42
N SER A 12 -7.05 -39.25 -13.02
CA SER A 12 -5.76 -39.25 -13.70
C SER A 12 -5.86 -38.54 -15.05
N GLU A 13 -4.83 -37.78 -15.43
CA GLU A 13 -4.74 -37.16 -16.75
C GLU A 13 -4.98 -38.19 -17.87
N HIS A 14 -5.71 -37.77 -18.91
CA HIS A 14 -6.07 -38.61 -20.06
C HIS A 14 -4.82 -39.23 -20.67
N SER A 15 -4.68 -40.56 -20.57
CA SER A 15 -3.55 -41.26 -21.18
C SER A 15 -3.71 -41.31 -22.70
N GLY A 16 -2.60 -41.19 -23.43
CA GLY A 16 -2.58 -41.19 -24.90
C GLY A 16 -3.23 -42.42 -25.56
N MET A 17 -3.50 -43.49 -24.81
CA MET A 17 -4.21 -44.67 -25.30
C MET A 17 -5.68 -44.41 -25.66
N LYS A 18 -6.36 -43.45 -25.02
CA LYS A 18 -7.75 -43.11 -25.37
C LYS A 18 -7.85 -42.31 -26.67
N ASN A 19 -6.78 -41.61 -27.05
CA ASN A 19 -6.67 -40.85 -28.31
C ASN A 19 -6.19 -41.72 -29.49
N ALA A 20 -5.79 -42.97 -29.25
CA ALA A 20 -5.23 -43.84 -30.28
C ALA A 20 -6.28 -44.39 -31.27
N GLY A 21 -7.58 -44.20 -30.99
CA GLY A 21 -8.68 -44.75 -31.79
C GLY A 21 -8.68 -46.28 -31.83
N GLU A 22 -9.67 -46.86 -32.50
CA GLU A 22 -9.66 -48.29 -32.83
C GLU A 22 -8.99 -48.51 -34.20
N MET A 23 -8.19 -49.56 -34.34
CA MET A 23 -7.57 -49.91 -35.62
C MET A 23 -8.64 -50.09 -36.70
N GLY A 24 -8.61 -49.25 -37.74
CA GLY A 24 -9.59 -49.26 -38.84
C GLY A 24 -10.77 -48.27 -38.69
N SER A 25 -10.84 -47.51 -37.61
CA SER A 25 -11.77 -46.37 -37.47
C SER A 25 -11.28 -45.12 -38.20
N GLU A 26 -12.19 -44.18 -38.53
CA GLU A 26 -11.79 -42.85 -39.00
C GLU A 26 -10.86 -42.19 -37.96
N CYS A 27 -9.74 -41.61 -38.42
CA CYS A 27 -8.83 -40.88 -37.55
C CYS A 27 -9.59 -39.81 -36.78
N GLN A 28 -9.57 -39.89 -35.44
CA GLN A 28 -10.09 -38.80 -34.62
C GLN A 28 -9.28 -37.52 -34.88
N ILE A 29 -9.95 -36.37 -34.82
CA ILE A 29 -9.29 -35.07 -34.95
C ILE A 29 -8.24 -34.98 -33.85
N CYS A 30 -6.98 -34.74 -34.22
CA CYS A 30 -5.91 -34.54 -33.26
C CYS A 30 -6.31 -33.44 -32.26
N ALA A 31 -6.35 -33.81 -30.99
CA ALA A 31 -6.59 -32.90 -29.87
C ALA A 31 -5.27 -32.63 -29.14
N ARG A 32 -5.16 -31.44 -28.55
CA ARG A 32 -3.97 -30.98 -27.83
C ARG A 32 -4.38 -30.34 -26.50
N PRO A 33 -3.54 -30.46 -25.46
CA PRO A 33 -3.74 -29.71 -24.24
C PRO A 33 -3.43 -28.24 -24.47
N VAL A 34 -4.34 -27.37 -24.05
CA VAL A 34 -4.15 -25.92 -24.02
C VAL A 34 -4.37 -25.44 -22.61
N GLY A 35 -3.43 -24.65 -22.09
CA GLY A 35 -3.54 -24.11 -20.75
C GLY A 35 -2.94 -22.73 -20.64
N VAL A 36 -3.32 -22.05 -19.57
CA VAL A 36 -2.72 -20.78 -19.16
C VAL A 36 -2.43 -20.82 -17.68
N ARG A 37 -1.30 -20.23 -17.29
CA ARG A 37 -0.96 -19.97 -15.90
C ARG A 37 -0.74 -18.49 -15.72
N PHE A 38 -1.41 -17.89 -14.75
CA PHE A 38 -1.31 -16.48 -14.46
C PHE A 38 -0.42 -16.28 -13.23
N PHE A 39 0.55 -15.38 -13.36
CA PHE A 39 1.48 -14.99 -12.29
C PHE A 39 1.58 -13.47 -12.22
N TYR A 40 1.94 -12.95 -11.06
CA TYR A 40 2.44 -11.59 -10.92
C TYR A 40 3.95 -11.52 -11.23
N ASP A 41 4.43 -10.37 -11.70
CA ASP A 41 5.87 -10.09 -11.87
C ASP A 41 6.54 -9.53 -10.59
N ASP A 42 6.23 -10.15 -9.46
CA ASP A 42 6.83 -9.88 -8.14
C ASP A 42 7.99 -10.85 -7.83
N PRO A 43 8.79 -10.60 -6.77
CA PRO A 43 9.93 -11.44 -6.43
C PRO A 43 9.57 -12.91 -6.19
N LEU A 44 8.34 -13.19 -5.75
CA LEU A 44 7.86 -14.55 -5.45
C LEU A 44 7.25 -15.26 -6.66
N ASN A 45 7.08 -14.57 -7.80
CA ASN A 45 6.25 -15.02 -8.92
C ASN A 45 4.91 -15.56 -8.43
N THR A 46 4.17 -14.73 -7.69
CA THR A 46 2.96 -15.13 -6.99
C THR A 46 1.89 -15.58 -8.00
N PRO A 47 1.35 -16.81 -7.90
CA PRO A 47 0.29 -17.28 -8.78
C PRO A 47 -1.02 -16.52 -8.60
N ILE A 48 -1.79 -16.34 -9.67
CA ILE A 48 -3.14 -15.78 -9.61
C ILE A 48 -4.15 -16.92 -9.54
N THR A 49 -4.45 -17.33 -8.32
CA THR A 49 -5.39 -18.41 -7.95
C THR A 49 -6.85 -17.94 -7.92
N ASP A 50 -7.81 -18.86 -7.99
CA ASP A 50 -9.27 -18.61 -7.99
C ASP A 50 -9.76 -17.64 -9.07
N LEU A 51 -9.02 -17.54 -10.17
CA LEU A 51 -9.38 -16.69 -11.30
C LEU A 51 -10.17 -17.51 -12.31
N GLU A 52 -11.39 -17.09 -12.61
CA GLU A 52 -12.19 -17.73 -13.66
C GLU A 52 -11.63 -17.39 -15.05
N VAL A 53 -11.57 -18.36 -15.94
CA VAL A 53 -10.99 -18.25 -17.28
C VAL A 53 -11.92 -18.85 -18.32
N LYS A 54 -12.08 -18.11 -19.42
CA LYS A 54 -12.69 -18.58 -20.67
C LYS A 54 -11.63 -18.73 -21.74
N LEU A 55 -11.58 -19.88 -22.39
CA LEU A 55 -10.76 -20.12 -23.58
C LEU A 55 -11.66 -20.13 -24.82
N THR A 56 -11.24 -19.39 -25.85
CA THR A 56 -11.93 -19.28 -27.14
C THR A 56 -10.96 -19.60 -28.27
N ASP A 57 -11.45 -20.21 -29.35
CA ASP A 57 -10.65 -20.50 -30.53
C ASP A 57 -10.44 -19.26 -31.41
N MET A 58 -9.74 -19.43 -32.54
CA MET A 58 -9.47 -18.33 -33.48
C MET A 58 -10.72 -17.77 -34.18
N SER A 59 -11.83 -18.52 -34.19
CA SER A 59 -13.12 -18.06 -34.71
C SER A 59 -13.95 -17.30 -33.66
N GLY A 60 -13.52 -17.35 -32.39
CA GLY A 60 -14.25 -16.82 -31.25
C GLY A 60 -15.22 -17.82 -30.62
N ALA A 61 -15.26 -19.07 -31.08
CA ALA A 61 -16.07 -20.12 -30.47
C ALA A 61 -15.49 -20.48 -29.09
N THR A 62 -16.38 -20.74 -28.14
CA THR A 62 -15.98 -21.08 -26.77
C THR A 62 -15.50 -22.53 -26.72
N LEU A 63 -14.24 -22.73 -26.32
CA LEU A 63 -13.66 -24.06 -26.11
C LEU A 63 -13.98 -24.55 -24.69
N VAL A 64 -13.77 -23.67 -23.71
CA VAL A 64 -14.16 -23.91 -22.32
C VAL A 64 -14.43 -22.57 -21.62
N GLU A 65 -15.37 -22.57 -20.69
CA GLU A 65 -15.78 -21.40 -19.93
C GLU A 65 -16.00 -21.80 -18.47
N GLY A 66 -15.68 -20.88 -17.56
CA GLY A 66 -15.94 -21.06 -16.14
C GLY A 66 -14.91 -21.90 -15.38
N LEU A 67 -13.77 -22.25 -16.00
CA LEU A 67 -12.70 -22.93 -15.26
C LEU A 67 -11.97 -21.93 -14.36
N THR A 68 -11.76 -22.30 -13.10
CA THR A 68 -11.00 -21.50 -12.14
C THR A 68 -9.55 -21.95 -12.11
N THR A 69 -8.61 -21.00 -12.05
CA THR A 69 -7.20 -21.31 -11.84
C THR A 69 -7.00 -22.04 -10.52
N GLU A 70 -6.10 -23.04 -10.53
CA GLU A 70 -5.82 -23.85 -9.35
C GLU A 70 -5.38 -22.99 -8.17
N ALA A 71 -5.98 -23.24 -7.01
CA ALA A 71 -5.71 -22.62 -5.73
C ALA A 71 -5.30 -23.69 -4.70
N PRO A 72 -4.70 -23.31 -3.54
CA PRO A 72 -4.40 -24.26 -2.48
C PRO A 72 -5.60 -25.13 -2.09
N VAL A 73 -6.80 -24.53 -2.06
CA VAL A 73 -8.05 -25.23 -1.73
C VAL A 73 -8.44 -26.29 -2.76
N SER A 74 -8.07 -26.12 -4.03
CA SER A 74 -8.26 -27.14 -5.08
C SER A 74 -7.52 -28.44 -4.76
N ARG A 75 -6.49 -28.37 -3.91
CA ARG A 75 -5.68 -29.50 -3.45
C ARG A 75 -5.96 -29.88 -1.98
N GLY A 76 -7.00 -29.30 -1.36
CA GLY A 76 -7.39 -29.56 0.02
C GLY A 76 -6.50 -28.88 1.06
N LEU A 77 -5.73 -27.86 0.68
CA LEU A 77 -4.87 -27.08 1.57
C LEU A 77 -5.39 -25.65 1.73
N GLN A 78 -4.89 -24.94 2.74
CA GLN A 78 -5.15 -23.51 2.96
C GLN A 78 -3.83 -22.77 3.17
N ASP A 79 -3.79 -21.47 2.94
CA ASP A 79 -2.60 -20.65 3.21
C ASP A 79 -2.00 -20.92 4.59
N ALA A 80 -0.66 -20.91 4.66
CA ALA A 80 0.16 -21.19 5.84
C ALA A 80 0.04 -22.63 6.39
N THR A 81 -0.52 -23.55 5.59
CA THR A 81 -0.42 -25.00 5.81
C THR A 81 0.86 -25.52 5.16
N SER A 82 1.61 -26.37 5.88
CA SER A 82 2.84 -26.97 5.37
C SER A 82 2.62 -27.66 4.02
N GLY A 83 3.52 -27.37 3.07
CA GLY A 83 3.54 -28.01 1.75
C GLY A 83 2.78 -27.24 0.66
N VAL A 84 2.11 -26.13 0.99
CA VAL A 84 1.47 -25.26 -0.01
C VAL A 84 2.50 -24.60 -0.92
N GLY A 85 3.64 -24.16 -0.38
CA GLY A 85 4.71 -23.53 -1.15
C GLY A 85 5.27 -24.41 -2.27
N ALA A 86 5.28 -25.74 -2.06
CA ALA A 86 5.72 -26.71 -3.07
C ALA A 86 4.80 -26.74 -4.31
N LEU A 87 3.53 -26.37 -4.15
CA LEU A 87 2.54 -26.36 -5.23
C LEU A 87 2.61 -25.08 -6.08
N ARG A 88 3.38 -24.06 -5.69
CA ARG A 88 3.38 -22.72 -6.35
C ARG A 88 3.65 -22.79 -7.86
N SER A 89 4.37 -23.80 -8.34
CA SER A 89 4.64 -23.99 -9.77
C SER A 89 3.43 -24.53 -10.58
N GLU A 90 2.50 -25.20 -9.91
CA GLU A 90 1.28 -25.81 -10.46
C GLU A 90 0.06 -24.89 -10.31
N LEU A 91 0.05 -24.05 -9.27
CA LEU A 91 -1.03 -23.11 -8.96
C LEU A 91 -1.12 -21.94 -9.96
N GLY A 92 -2.27 -21.27 -9.95
CA GLY A 92 -2.58 -20.18 -10.89
C GLY A 92 -2.82 -20.65 -12.33
N GLY A 93 -2.89 -21.96 -12.54
CA GLY A 93 -3.05 -22.62 -13.83
C GLY A 93 -4.44 -23.15 -14.11
N VAL A 94 -4.78 -23.20 -15.38
CA VAL A 94 -5.88 -23.99 -15.93
C VAL A 94 -5.38 -24.70 -17.18
N VAL A 95 -5.73 -25.98 -17.33
CA VAL A 95 -5.41 -26.80 -18.50
C VAL A 95 -6.69 -27.47 -19.00
N HIS A 96 -6.93 -27.37 -20.31
CA HIS A 96 -8.01 -28.05 -21.01
C HIS A 96 -7.40 -29.03 -22.02
N GLY A 97 -7.67 -30.32 -21.86
CA GLY A 97 -6.97 -31.41 -22.55
C GLY A 97 -7.42 -31.69 -23.99
N GLU A 98 -8.61 -31.25 -24.39
CA GLU A 98 -9.29 -31.70 -25.62
C GLU A 98 -9.52 -30.56 -26.63
N VAL A 99 -8.51 -29.73 -26.90
CA VAL A 99 -8.63 -28.68 -27.92
C VAL A 99 -8.27 -29.22 -29.31
N PRO A 100 -9.15 -29.14 -30.32
CA PRO A 100 -8.81 -29.54 -31.68
C PRO A 100 -7.65 -28.70 -32.24
N PHE A 101 -6.71 -29.30 -32.98
CA PHE A 101 -5.66 -28.53 -33.68
C PHE A 101 -6.25 -27.48 -34.65
N SER A 102 -7.43 -27.72 -35.21
CA SER A 102 -8.16 -26.77 -36.05
C SER A 102 -8.64 -25.51 -35.31
N ALA A 103 -8.67 -25.50 -33.98
CA ALA A 103 -8.98 -24.31 -33.19
C ALA A 103 -7.93 -23.20 -33.36
N GLY A 104 -6.75 -23.51 -33.89
CA GLY A 104 -5.68 -22.55 -34.12
C GLY A 104 -5.21 -21.87 -32.83
N ALA A 105 -4.96 -20.57 -32.91
CA ALA A 105 -4.57 -19.77 -31.75
C ALA A 105 -5.75 -19.59 -30.78
N VAL A 106 -5.53 -19.92 -29.51
CA VAL A 106 -6.54 -19.76 -28.46
C VAL A 106 -6.41 -18.40 -27.77
N THR A 107 -7.54 -17.83 -27.36
CA THR A 107 -7.63 -16.61 -26.55
C THR A 107 -8.17 -16.94 -25.17
N ALA A 108 -7.44 -16.53 -24.13
CA ALA A 108 -7.87 -16.59 -22.74
C ALA A 108 -8.45 -15.24 -22.28
N THR A 109 -9.62 -15.27 -21.64
CA THR A 109 -10.30 -14.11 -21.04
C THR A 109 -10.59 -14.40 -19.57
N THR A 110 -10.31 -13.45 -18.68
CA THR A 110 -10.51 -13.62 -17.23
C THR A 110 -11.88 -13.15 -16.76
N ASN A 111 -12.41 -13.77 -15.70
CA ASN A 111 -13.70 -13.46 -15.06
C ASN A 111 -14.89 -13.36 -16.02
N PRO A 112 -15.09 -14.31 -16.93
CA PRO A 112 -16.17 -14.27 -17.92
C PRO A 112 -17.58 -14.23 -17.28
N SER A 113 -17.79 -14.81 -16.10
CA SER A 113 -19.11 -14.79 -15.42
C SER A 113 -19.39 -13.52 -14.63
N GLN A 114 -18.37 -12.69 -14.39
CA GLN A 114 -18.49 -11.53 -13.51
C GLN A 114 -18.81 -10.26 -14.29
N ASP A 115 -19.70 -9.43 -13.76
CA ASP A 115 -19.72 -8.02 -14.16
C ASP A 115 -18.48 -7.33 -13.57
N ILE A 116 -17.39 -7.40 -14.33
CA ILE A 116 -16.09 -6.80 -14.00
C ILE A 116 -16.25 -5.30 -13.69
N LYS A 117 -17.15 -4.61 -14.38
CA LYS A 117 -17.36 -3.18 -14.19
C LYS A 117 -18.03 -2.93 -12.85
N SER A 118 -19.11 -3.64 -12.54
CA SER A 118 -19.76 -3.56 -11.23
C SER A 118 -18.79 -3.95 -10.11
N ALA A 119 -17.98 -5.00 -10.27
CA ALA A 119 -16.98 -5.38 -9.27
C ALA A 119 -15.90 -4.29 -9.07
N ALA A 120 -15.51 -3.59 -10.13
CA ALA A 120 -14.58 -2.47 -10.05
C ALA A 120 -15.22 -1.24 -9.36
N ASP A 121 -16.50 -0.98 -9.63
CA ASP A 121 -17.27 0.10 -9.01
C ASP A 121 -17.51 -0.19 -7.51
N ASP A 122 -17.80 -1.44 -7.15
CA ASP A 122 -17.89 -1.90 -5.75
C ASP A 122 -16.55 -1.76 -5.02
N ALA A 123 -15.45 -2.22 -5.64
CA ALA A 123 -14.11 -2.06 -5.08
C ALA A 123 -13.80 -0.58 -4.83
N TRP A 124 -14.22 0.29 -5.76
CA TRP A 124 -14.06 1.73 -5.62
C TRP A 124 -14.89 2.31 -4.47
N ALA A 125 -16.14 1.88 -4.29
CA ALA A 125 -16.98 2.32 -3.18
C ALA A 125 -16.36 1.92 -1.82
N ILE A 126 -15.86 0.68 -1.69
CA ILE A 126 -15.19 0.22 -0.48
C ILE A 126 -13.91 1.03 -0.23
N GLU A 127 -13.11 1.29 -1.28
CA GLU A 127 -11.92 2.14 -1.19
C GLU A 127 -12.26 3.53 -0.63
N GLN A 128 -13.37 4.13 -1.08
CA GLN A 128 -13.84 5.43 -0.62
C GLN A 128 -14.30 5.43 0.84
N ASP A 129 -15.00 4.38 1.26
CA ASP A 129 -15.42 4.22 2.65
C ASP A 129 -14.20 4.08 3.58
N ILE A 130 -13.21 3.28 3.18
CA ILE A 130 -11.93 3.16 3.93
C ILE A 130 -11.25 4.52 4.07
N VAL A 131 -11.12 5.29 2.98
CA VAL A 131 -10.47 6.61 3.02
C VAL A 131 -11.22 7.58 3.92
N GLY A 132 -12.56 7.60 3.85
CA GLY A 132 -13.38 8.41 4.75
C GLY A 132 -13.22 8.03 6.22
N LYS A 133 -13.21 6.73 6.52
CA LYS A 133 -12.98 6.25 7.89
C LYS A 133 -11.57 6.55 8.40
N LEU A 134 -10.54 6.46 7.56
CA LEU A 134 -9.18 6.84 7.92
C LEU A 134 -9.05 8.33 8.26
N TRP A 135 -9.76 9.19 7.52
CA TRP A 135 -9.83 10.60 7.85
C TRP A 135 -10.45 10.83 9.24
N ASN A 136 -11.61 10.22 9.50
CA ASN A 136 -12.28 10.34 10.79
C ASN A 136 -11.44 9.79 11.95
N PHE A 137 -10.77 8.66 11.72
CA PHE A 137 -9.82 8.08 12.65
C PHE A 137 -8.66 9.04 12.97
N GLU A 138 -8.05 9.67 11.96
CA GLU A 138 -6.98 10.64 12.18
C GLU A 138 -7.46 11.84 13.02
N GLN A 139 -8.64 12.39 12.72
CA GLN A 139 -9.21 13.51 13.49
C GLN A 139 -9.51 13.10 14.94
N SER A 140 -10.02 11.88 15.14
CA SER A 140 -10.27 11.31 16.46
C SER A 140 -8.98 11.17 17.27
N MET A 141 -7.91 10.66 16.65
CA MET A 141 -6.61 10.51 17.32
C MET A 141 -5.97 11.86 17.65
N LEU A 142 -6.06 12.84 16.74
CA LEU A 142 -5.63 14.22 17.00
C LEU A 142 -6.28 14.76 18.26
N ALA A 143 -7.61 14.70 18.36
CA ALA A 143 -8.32 15.19 19.54
C ALA A 143 -7.91 14.48 20.85
N LYS A 144 -7.65 13.16 20.80
CA LYS A 144 -7.27 12.38 21.99
C LYS A 144 -5.85 12.66 22.47
N PHE A 145 -4.92 12.89 21.56
CA PHE A 145 -3.51 13.06 21.86
C PHE A 145 -3.06 14.53 21.95
N GLN A 146 -3.88 15.47 21.47
CA GLN A 146 -3.58 16.91 21.53
C GLN A 146 -3.14 17.40 22.92
N PRO A 147 -3.75 16.97 24.05
CA PRO A 147 -3.31 17.43 25.36
C PRO A 147 -1.85 17.07 25.70
N TYR A 148 -1.34 15.94 25.19
CA TYR A 148 0.06 15.54 25.39
C TYR A 148 1.00 16.32 24.48
N VAL A 149 0.53 16.62 23.27
CA VAL A 149 1.23 17.50 22.36
C VAL A 149 1.37 18.87 23.01
N ASP A 150 0.28 19.50 23.44
CA ASP A 150 0.29 20.82 24.08
C ASP A 150 1.17 20.87 25.34
N GLU A 151 1.13 19.82 26.17
CA GLU A 151 2.01 19.68 27.35
C GLU A 151 3.49 19.60 26.95
N TRP A 152 3.80 18.83 25.90
CA TRP A 152 5.15 18.68 25.40
C TRP A 152 5.69 19.98 24.80
N GLU A 153 4.85 20.74 24.10
CA GLU A 153 5.19 22.04 23.54
C GLU A 153 5.46 23.05 24.65
N ARG A 154 4.57 23.12 25.65
CA ARG A 154 4.69 24.06 26.77
C ARG A 154 5.92 23.81 27.65
N ASP A 155 6.13 22.56 28.06
CA ASP A 155 7.05 22.25 29.16
C ASP A 155 8.32 21.50 28.71
N GLY A 156 8.35 21.00 27.47
CA GLY A 156 9.46 20.24 26.91
C GLY A 156 10.01 19.16 27.87
N LEU A 157 11.33 19.08 27.96
CA LEU A 157 12.03 18.15 28.85
C LEU A 157 11.90 18.49 30.35
N LEU A 158 11.62 19.75 30.71
CA LEU A 158 11.54 20.19 32.11
C LEU A 158 10.21 19.76 32.76
N GLY A 159 9.11 19.75 31.99
CA GLY A 159 7.82 19.20 32.44
C GLY A 159 7.81 17.68 32.54
N ALA A 160 8.37 17.01 31.53
CA ALA A 160 8.59 15.56 31.59
C ALA A 160 9.53 15.18 32.75
N GLY A 161 10.50 16.05 33.07
CA GLY A 161 11.42 15.96 34.20
C GLY A 161 10.75 15.88 35.59
N ALA A 162 9.64 16.61 35.80
CA ALA A 162 8.94 16.62 37.09
C ALA A 162 8.17 15.31 37.36
N ASP A 163 7.61 14.69 36.32
CA ASP A 163 7.03 13.34 36.37
C ASP A 163 8.13 12.25 36.36
N TYR A 164 9.24 12.48 35.66
CA TYR A 164 10.43 11.62 35.58
C TYR A 164 11.14 11.45 36.93
N TYR A 165 11.24 12.51 37.73
CA TYR A 165 11.86 12.49 39.06
C TYR A 165 11.04 11.75 40.12
N LYS A 166 9.73 11.56 39.92
CA LYS A 166 8.86 10.84 40.86
C LYS A 166 8.96 9.30 40.77
N GLY A 167 9.78 8.73 39.87
CA GLY A 167 10.17 7.31 40.01
C GLY A 167 10.68 6.52 38.78
N VAL A 168 10.77 7.10 37.57
CA VAL A 168 10.83 6.29 36.32
C VAL A 168 12.10 6.54 35.46
N GLY A 169 13.05 7.35 35.92
CA GLY A 169 14.13 7.86 35.07
C GLY A 169 15.04 6.83 34.37
N LYS A 170 15.32 5.69 35.01
CA LYS A 170 16.13 4.62 34.39
C LYS A 170 15.37 3.84 33.30
N GLY A 171 14.04 3.75 33.39
CA GLY A 171 13.21 3.01 32.42
C GLY A 171 13.08 3.74 31.08
N ILE A 172 12.90 5.06 31.11
CA ILE A 172 12.76 5.90 29.91
C ILE A 172 14.07 6.00 29.12
N ALA A 173 15.20 6.14 29.80
CA ALA A 173 16.51 6.15 29.13
C ALA A 173 16.79 4.81 28.43
N ASN A 174 16.40 3.69 29.03
CA ASN A 174 16.55 2.36 28.45
C ASN A 174 15.60 2.11 27.28
N TRP A 175 14.33 2.48 27.44
CA TRP A 175 13.33 2.45 26.36
C TRP A 175 13.79 3.26 25.15
N TRP A 176 14.25 4.50 25.39
CA TRP A 176 14.73 5.38 24.35
C TRP A 176 15.96 4.82 23.62
N ASN A 177 16.93 4.28 24.37
CA ASN A 177 18.12 3.67 23.75
C ASN A 177 17.75 2.47 22.87
N GLY A 178 16.66 1.77 23.16
CA GLY A 178 16.10 0.72 22.31
C GLY A 178 15.37 1.25 21.08
N GLU A 179 14.69 2.41 21.15
CA GLU A 179 13.81 2.90 20.07
C GLU A 179 14.36 4.07 19.23
N LYS A 180 15.51 4.66 19.59
CA LYS A 180 16.06 5.85 18.91
C LYS A 180 16.21 5.70 17.39
N ASP A 181 16.62 4.52 16.93
CA ASP A 181 16.92 4.26 15.52
C ASP A 181 15.62 4.03 14.73
N PHE A 182 14.63 3.41 15.37
CA PHE A 182 13.25 3.37 14.88
C PHE A 182 12.73 4.78 14.66
N TRP A 183 12.78 5.64 15.67
CA TRP A 183 12.24 6.99 15.55
C TRP A 183 13.02 7.87 14.58
N GLY A 184 14.34 7.74 14.49
CA GLY A 184 15.15 8.41 13.48
C GLY A 184 14.74 8.01 12.06
N SER A 185 14.51 6.72 11.84
CA SER A 185 14.16 6.14 10.54
C SER A 185 12.69 6.36 10.17
N ALA A 186 11.75 6.12 11.09
CA ALA A 186 10.32 6.37 10.94
C ALA A 186 10.05 7.85 10.67
N TRP A 187 10.76 8.73 11.37
CA TRP A 187 10.73 10.16 11.08
C TRP A 187 11.36 10.51 9.73
N GLY A 188 12.47 9.88 9.36
CA GLY A 188 13.06 9.99 8.02
C GLY A 188 12.09 9.53 6.92
N ALA A 189 11.34 8.46 7.15
CA ALA A 189 10.31 7.92 6.26
C ALA A 189 9.07 8.81 6.18
N LEU A 190 8.61 9.37 7.31
CA LEU A 190 7.52 10.35 7.37
C LEU A 190 7.91 11.72 6.78
N LYS A 191 9.18 12.10 6.92
CA LYS A 191 9.77 13.28 6.26
C LYS A 191 9.97 13.08 4.76
N SER A 192 10.31 11.86 4.32
CA SER A 192 10.51 11.54 2.89
C SER A 192 9.22 11.21 2.15
N SER A 193 8.17 10.74 2.83
CA SER A 193 6.76 10.68 2.34
C SER A 193 6.06 12.05 2.42
N ALA A 194 6.84 13.06 2.04
CA ALA A 194 6.91 14.39 2.61
C ALA A 194 5.58 15.15 2.82
N ALA A 195 5.51 15.80 4.00
CA ALA A 195 4.63 16.82 4.62
C ALA A 195 3.16 16.63 5.01
N ALA A 196 2.74 15.42 5.36
CA ALA A 196 1.80 15.37 6.50
C ALA A 196 2.50 15.89 7.78
N VAL A 197 3.74 15.42 7.99
CA VAL A 197 4.54 15.71 9.19
C VAL A 197 5.30 17.03 9.12
N GLU A 198 5.85 17.47 7.97
CA GLU A 198 6.55 18.77 7.87
C GLU A 198 5.63 19.97 8.12
N GLN A 199 4.32 19.80 7.92
CA GLN A 199 3.35 20.83 8.25
C GLN A 199 2.72 20.65 9.63
N TYR A 200 2.60 19.42 10.13
CA TYR A 200 2.38 19.21 11.56
C TYR A 200 3.52 19.85 12.38
N THR A 201 4.77 19.78 11.91
CA THR A 201 5.96 20.40 12.52
C THR A 201 6.23 21.86 12.16
N ARG A 202 5.47 22.45 11.23
CA ARG A 202 5.58 23.90 10.93
C ARG A 202 4.37 24.71 11.40
N ALA A 203 3.20 24.08 11.49
CA ALA A 203 2.07 24.61 12.24
C ALA A 203 2.32 24.49 13.75
N ASN A 204 3.05 23.44 14.16
CA ASN A 204 3.56 23.24 15.51
C ASN A 204 5.10 23.12 15.48
N PRO A 205 5.84 24.24 15.41
CA PRO A 205 7.31 24.25 15.43
C PRO A 205 7.94 23.58 16.68
N GLU A 206 7.11 23.26 17.66
CA GLU A 206 7.46 22.75 18.98
C GLU A 206 7.46 21.20 19.03
N LEU A 207 6.84 20.54 18.04
CA LEU A 207 6.95 19.08 17.78
C LEU A 207 8.26 18.67 17.07
N LEU A 208 9.12 19.63 16.71
CA LEU A 208 10.54 19.35 16.39
C LEU A 208 11.28 18.73 17.58
N LEU A 209 10.68 18.77 18.77
CA LEU A 209 11.18 18.22 20.01
C LEU A 209 10.62 16.83 20.31
N GLY A 210 10.07 16.06 19.37
CA GLY A 210 9.74 14.65 19.63
C GLY A 210 10.97 13.81 20.07
N PRO A 211 10.95 12.47 19.93
CA PRO A 211 12.13 11.59 20.02
C PRO A 211 13.53 12.25 19.78
N LEU A 212 13.66 13.05 18.72
CA LEU A 212 14.86 13.84 18.37
C LEU A 212 15.28 14.98 19.33
N GLY A 213 14.35 15.66 20.00
CA GLY A 213 14.64 16.68 21.01
C GLY A 213 15.38 16.11 22.22
N TYR A 214 15.12 14.85 22.54
CA TYR A 214 15.89 14.10 23.53
C TYR A 214 17.34 13.88 23.08
N MET A 215 17.63 13.65 21.79
CA MET A 215 19.02 13.43 21.32
C MET A 215 19.95 14.63 21.55
N ILE A 216 19.44 15.84 21.33
CA ILE A 216 20.23 17.08 21.52
C ILE A 216 20.51 17.35 23.02
N HIS A 217 19.69 16.82 23.92
CA HIS A 217 19.78 17.03 25.37
C HIS A 217 20.40 15.86 26.15
N ALA A 218 20.18 14.61 25.75
CA ALA A 218 20.76 13.42 26.40
C ALA A 218 22.26 13.29 26.16
N GLN A 219 22.76 13.72 24.99
CA GLN A 219 24.19 13.87 24.74
C GLN A 219 24.88 14.84 25.73
N LYS A 220 24.11 15.74 26.36
CA LYS A 220 24.59 16.67 27.39
C LYS A 220 24.48 16.13 28.82
N LEU A 221 23.77 15.02 29.07
CA LEU A 221 23.38 14.57 30.42
C LEU A 221 23.91 13.19 30.86
N GLY A 222 24.61 12.44 30.00
CA GLY A 222 25.52 11.36 30.44
C GLY A 222 24.95 10.25 31.34
N MET A 223 23.73 9.77 31.09
CA MET A 223 23.09 8.76 31.97
C MET A 223 23.28 7.31 31.48
N ARG A 224 23.74 6.43 32.38
CA ARG A 224 23.84 4.96 32.22
C ARG A 224 22.76 4.24 33.05
N ALA A 225 22.02 3.31 32.45
CA ALA A 225 21.06 2.39 33.09
C ALA A 225 20.87 1.16 32.15
N GLY A 226 20.44 -0.06 32.51
CA GLY A 226 20.06 -0.78 33.73
C GLY A 226 19.68 -2.23 33.34
N GLN A 227 19.99 -3.25 34.15
CA GLN A 227 20.58 -4.53 33.71
C GLN A 227 19.70 -5.71 33.18
N SER A 228 18.42 -5.94 33.51
CA SER A 228 17.83 -7.28 33.21
C SER A 228 17.21 -7.49 31.80
N LEU A 229 16.65 -6.45 31.18
CA LEU A 229 16.31 -6.48 29.74
C LEU A 229 17.51 -6.01 28.91
N ALA A 230 18.31 -5.08 29.47
CA ALA A 230 19.53 -4.61 28.86
C ALA A 230 20.59 -5.71 28.73
N GLU A 231 20.62 -6.74 29.58
CA GLU A 231 21.47 -7.92 29.38
C GLU A 231 21.10 -8.64 28.07
N TRP A 232 19.81 -8.91 27.83
CA TRP A 232 19.34 -9.49 26.56
C TRP A 232 19.55 -8.57 25.34
N PHE A 233 19.27 -7.27 25.46
CA PHE A 233 19.44 -6.26 24.39
C PHE A 233 20.91 -5.87 24.16
N SER A 234 21.80 -5.99 25.15
CA SER A 234 23.23 -5.68 25.02
C SER A 234 24.00 -6.81 24.35
N GLU A 235 23.60 -8.06 24.57
CA GLU A 235 24.13 -9.24 23.87
C GLU A 235 23.66 -9.31 22.41
N ASN A 236 22.53 -8.68 22.06
CA ASN A 236 21.89 -8.72 20.75
C ASN A 236 21.64 -7.34 20.10
N SER A 237 22.38 -6.30 20.49
CA SER A 237 22.08 -4.89 20.09
C SER A 237 22.03 -4.62 18.59
N ALA A 238 22.70 -5.44 17.78
CA ALA A 238 22.59 -5.40 16.32
C ALA A 238 21.20 -5.88 15.82
N SER A 239 20.69 -7.00 16.35
CA SER A 239 19.45 -7.63 15.84
C SER A 239 18.18 -6.84 16.16
N VAL A 240 18.20 -6.01 17.20
CA VAL A 240 17.08 -5.14 17.58
C VAL A 240 17.04 -3.87 16.72
N GLY A 241 18.21 -3.29 16.44
CA GLY A 241 18.33 -2.21 15.46
C GLY A 241 17.88 -2.66 14.07
N ASP A 242 18.28 -3.88 13.68
CA ASP A 242 17.86 -4.50 12.42
C ASP A 242 16.36 -4.79 12.40
N PHE A 243 15.79 -5.34 13.48
CA PHE A 243 14.35 -5.57 13.61
C PHE A 243 13.52 -4.28 13.45
N LEU A 244 13.90 -3.22 14.17
CA LEU A 244 13.24 -1.92 14.08
C LEU A 244 13.44 -1.23 12.73
N GLY A 245 14.62 -1.43 12.13
CA GLY A 245 14.93 -1.04 10.76
C GLY A 245 13.99 -1.71 9.77
N ASN A 246 13.83 -3.03 9.85
CA ASN A 246 13.00 -3.83 8.95
C ASN A 246 11.51 -3.49 9.10
N LEU A 247 10.99 -3.31 10.33
CA LEU A 247 9.62 -2.83 10.55
C LEU A 247 9.38 -1.45 9.91
N THR A 248 10.37 -0.56 10.02
CA THR A 248 10.28 0.78 9.43
C THR A 248 10.32 0.72 7.90
N SER A 249 11.23 -0.08 7.35
CA SER A 249 11.36 -0.28 5.91
C SER A 249 10.12 -0.93 5.32
N LEU A 250 9.50 -1.90 6.02
CA LEU A 250 8.21 -2.48 5.65
C LEU A 250 7.11 -1.41 5.60
N MET A 251 6.98 -0.59 6.64
CA MET A 251 6.00 0.50 6.66
C MET A 251 6.25 1.51 5.55
N ARG A 252 7.52 1.81 5.23
CA ARG A 252 7.91 2.65 4.09
C ARG A 252 7.52 2.00 2.76
N ALA A 253 7.77 0.71 2.59
CA ALA A 253 7.43 -0.01 1.38
C ALA A 253 5.90 -0.04 1.17
N LEU A 254 5.12 -0.30 2.21
CA LEU A 254 3.66 -0.20 2.19
C LEU A 254 3.19 1.22 1.81
N LEU A 255 3.82 2.24 2.39
CA LEU A 255 3.49 3.65 2.17
C LEU A 255 3.66 4.09 0.71
N ILE A 256 4.72 3.64 0.04
CA ILE A 256 5.00 3.99 -1.35
C ILE A 256 4.45 2.95 -2.35
N GLY A 257 3.77 1.92 -1.84
CA GLY A 257 3.27 0.80 -2.64
C GLY A 257 4.37 0.02 -3.36
N ASP A 258 5.51 -0.19 -2.70
CA ASP A 258 6.63 -0.95 -3.23
C ASP A 258 6.52 -2.42 -2.89
N ILE A 259 5.97 -3.22 -3.81
CA ILE A 259 5.74 -4.66 -3.61
C ILE A 259 7.05 -5.39 -3.32
N ASP A 260 8.12 -5.07 -4.03
CA ASP A 260 9.42 -5.72 -3.85
C ASP A 260 9.98 -5.43 -2.44
N GLY A 261 9.96 -4.16 -2.03
CA GLY A 261 10.30 -3.77 -0.66
C GLY A 261 9.43 -4.45 0.38
N VAL A 262 8.11 -4.56 0.17
CA VAL A 262 7.22 -5.23 1.13
C VAL A 262 7.61 -6.69 1.29
N VAL A 263 7.82 -7.42 0.19
CA VAL A 263 8.22 -8.84 0.22
C VAL A 263 9.56 -9.01 0.94
N ASN A 264 10.59 -8.25 0.54
CA ASN A 264 11.94 -8.38 1.10
C ASN A 264 11.97 -8.09 2.61
N GLU A 265 11.21 -7.09 3.07
CA GLU A 265 11.18 -6.71 4.48
C GLU A 265 10.37 -7.71 5.31
N LEU A 266 9.31 -8.29 4.75
CA LEU A 266 8.58 -9.40 5.40
C LEU A 266 9.46 -10.65 5.53
N GLU A 267 10.23 -11.00 4.50
CA GLU A 267 11.23 -12.08 4.56
C GLU A 267 12.28 -11.80 5.64
N SER A 268 12.75 -10.57 5.73
CA SER A 268 13.75 -10.19 6.74
C SER A 268 13.19 -10.32 8.17
N LEU A 269 11.89 -10.11 8.37
CA LEU A 269 11.21 -10.27 9.65
C LEU A 269 10.92 -11.74 10.03
N THR A 270 11.09 -12.71 9.13
CA THR A 270 10.91 -14.14 9.49
C THR A 270 12.00 -14.64 10.44
N GLY A 271 13.17 -13.99 10.44
CA GLY A 271 14.29 -14.32 11.34
C GLY A 271 14.03 -14.06 12.83
N LEU A 272 12.85 -13.54 13.17
CA LEU A 272 12.44 -13.29 14.55
C LEU A 272 11.88 -14.55 15.25
N GLU A 273 11.71 -15.67 14.55
CA GLU A 273 11.02 -16.87 15.06
C GLU A 273 11.61 -17.43 16.37
N ASP A 274 12.90 -17.24 16.60
CA ASP A 274 13.61 -17.72 17.80
C ASP A 274 13.45 -16.79 19.01
N ILE A 275 12.81 -15.62 18.85
CA ILE A 275 12.57 -14.68 19.94
C ILE A 275 11.41 -15.17 20.82
N PRO A 276 11.53 -15.21 22.15
CA PRO A 276 10.43 -15.62 23.01
C PRO A 276 9.17 -14.74 22.91
N GLY A 277 7.99 -15.34 23.11
CA GLY A 277 6.73 -14.62 23.27
C GLY A 277 6.08 -14.19 21.95
N ALA A 278 5.31 -13.10 21.99
CA ALA A 278 4.48 -12.66 20.86
C ALA A 278 5.30 -12.23 19.62
N ILE A 279 6.56 -11.83 19.81
CA ILE A 279 7.46 -11.42 18.71
C ILE A 279 7.92 -12.64 17.90
N GLY A 280 8.34 -13.74 18.55
CA GLY A 280 8.66 -14.97 17.81
C GLY A 280 7.44 -15.67 17.24
N ASP A 281 6.29 -15.62 17.93
CA ASP A 281 5.02 -16.05 17.34
C ASP A 281 4.73 -15.31 16.03
N PHE A 282 5.03 -14.00 15.99
CA PHE A 282 4.92 -13.18 14.78
C PHE A 282 5.95 -13.57 13.71
N GLY A 283 7.24 -13.71 14.06
CA GLY A 283 8.27 -14.14 13.12
C GLY A 283 7.97 -15.50 12.48
N LYS A 284 7.53 -16.46 13.30
CA LYS A 284 7.08 -17.78 12.83
C LYS A 284 5.84 -17.69 11.95
N MET A 285 4.86 -16.88 12.33
CA MET A 285 3.67 -16.65 11.50
C MET A 285 4.05 -16.06 10.13
N LEU A 286 4.97 -15.09 10.10
CA LEU A 286 5.47 -14.53 8.84
C LEU A 286 6.20 -15.58 8.00
N LYS A 287 7.04 -16.41 8.62
CA LYS A 287 7.74 -17.50 7.94
C LYS A 287 6.76 -18.43 7.23
N ASP A 288 5.75 -18.91 7.96
CA ASP A 288 4.71 -19.78 7.42
C ASP A 288 3.89 -19.04 6.34
N ALA A 289 3.56 -17.76 6.56
CA ALA A 289 2.78 -16.96 5.61
C ALA A 289 3.55 -16.66 4.32
N MET A 290 4.88 -16.49 4.37
CA MET A 290 5.71 -16.21 3.19
C MET A 290 6.06 -17.48 2.43
N ALA A 291 6.36 -18.57 3.14
CA ALA A 291 6.69 -19.86 2.55
C ALA A 291 5.46 -20.56 1.94
N ASP A 292 4.35 -20.58 2.69
CA ASP A 292 3.15 -21.38 2.39
C ASP A 292 1.88 -20.53 2.22
N GLY A 293 1.97 -19.21 2.21
CA GLY A 293 0.84 -18.32 1.89
C GLY A 293 0.89 -17.86 0.44
N ILE A 294 -0.24 -18.04 -0.26
CA ILE A 294 -0.37 -17.71 -1.68
C ILE A 294 -1.51 -16.73 -1.88
N ASP A 295 -2.68 -17.02 -1.32
CA ASP A 295 -3.89 -16.25 -1.59
C ASP A 295 -3.86 -14.87 -0.91
N TRP A 296 -3.29 -14.77 0.30
CA TRP A 296 -3.11 -13.47 0.97
C TRP A 296 -2.06 -12.58 0.26
N ILE A 297 -0.98 -13.16 -0.28
CA ILE A 297 0.06 -12.43 -1.03
C ILE A 297 -0.53 -11.93 -2.35
N ARG A 298 -1.29 -12.77 -3.06
CA ARG A 298 -2.06 -12.39 -4.26
C ARG A 298 -2.95 -11.18 -3.99
N ASP A 299 -3.69 -11.22 -2.89
CA ASP A 299 -4.63 -10.16 -2.50
C ASP A 299 -3.91 -8.87 -2.07
N MET A 300 -2.78 -8.99 -1.35
CA MET A 300 -1.90 -7.87 -1.03
C MET A 300 -1.36 -7.19 -2.30
N ILE A 301 -0.84 -7.98 -3.25
CA ILE A 301 -0.29 -7.48 -4.51
C ILE A 301 -1.35 -6.71 -5.29
N GLU A 302 -2.56 -7.29 -5.47
CA GLU A 302 -3.61 -6.62 -6.26
C GLU A 302 -4.08 -5.33 -5.57
N MET A 303 -4.11 -5.30 -4.23
CA MET A 303 -4.39 -4.08 -3.48
C MET A 303 -3.35 -2.99 -3.67
N ILE A 304 -2.05 -3.29 -3.48
CA ILE A 304 -0.96 -2.32 -3.65
C ILE A 304 -0.94 -1.82 -5.10
N ARG A 305 -1.10 -2.75 -6.05
CA ARG A 305 -1.08 -2.45 -7.48
C ARG A 305 -2.21 -1.54 -7.91
N ARG A 306 -3.42 -1.66 -7.32
CA ARG A 306 -4.62 -0.97 -7.82
C ARG A 306 -5.10 0.17 -6.94
N THR A 307 -4.72 0.20 -5.67
CA THR A 307 -5.26 1.15 -4.69
C THR A 307 -4.15 1.71 -3.80
N PRO A 308 -4.29 2.93 -3.28
CA PRO A 308 -3.38 3.47 -2.29
C PRO A 308 -3.70 3.01 -0.85
N VAL A 309 -4.64 2.09 -0.64
CA VAL A 309 -5.26 1.82 0.67
C VAL A 309 -4.25 1.38 1.71
N LEU A 310 -3.40 0.39 1.43
CA LEU A 310 -2.39 -0.07 2.39
C LEU A 310 -1.43 1.07 2.76
N GLY A 311 -1.02 1.87 1.78
CA GLY A 311 -0.17 3.04 2.01
C GLY A 311 -0.87 4.13 2.84
N LEU A 312 -2.17 4.36 2.62
CA LEU A 312 -2.96 5.31 3.42
C LEU A 312 -3.16 4.84 4.85
N ILE A 313 -3.40 3.54 5.08
CA ILE A 313 -3.49 2.95 6.41
C ILE A 313 -2.15 3.11 7.13
N ALA A 314 -1.05 2.68 6.50
CA ALA A 314 0.30 2.81 7.05
C ALA A 314 0.64 4.26 7.38
N ASN A 315 0.39 5.19 6.46
CA ASN A 315 0.61 6.62 6.67
C ASN A 315 -0.21 7.16 7.84
N THR A 316 -1.49 6.79 7.92
CA THR A 316 -2.39 7.32 8.95
C THR A 316 -2.05 6.75 10.32
N ALA A 317 -1.77 5.45 10.41
CA ALA A 317 -1.28 4.82 11.63
C ALA A 317 0.02 5.49 12.11
N MET A 318 1.00 5.68 11.22
CA MET A 318 2.26 6.34 11.56
C MET A 318 2.06 7.80 12.01
N ARG A 319 1.20 8.56 11.34
CA ARG A 319 0.86 9.94 11.75
C ARG A 319 0.25 9.97 13.14
N CYS A 320 -0.63 9.04 13.46
CA CYS A 320 -1.24 8.92 14.78
C CYS A 320 -0.21 8.48 15.85
N ILE A 321 0.70 7.55 15.51
CA ILE A 321 1.80 7.15 16.39
C ILE A 321 2.72 8.35 16.70
N MET A 322 2.95 9.26 15.74
CA MET A 322 3.70 10.49 16.00
C MET A 322 3.01 11.47 16.96
N LEU A 323 1.69 11.36 17.16
CA LEU A 323 0.96 12.14 18.17
C LEU A 323 1.21 11.62 19.58
N MET A 324 1.66 10.37 19.70
CA MET A 324 2.03 9.74 20.96
C MET A 324 3.44 10.24 21.34
N THR A 325 3.50 11.46 21.90
CA THR A 325 4.73 12.17 22.26
C THR A 325 5.53 11.46 23.38
N PRO A 326 6.81 11.81 23.59
CA PRO A 326 7.61 11.17 24.64
C PRO A 326 7.03 11.28 26.06
N ASN A 327 6.38 12.39 26.43
CA ASN A 327 5.66 12.52 27.71
C ASN A 327 4.45 11.58 27.81
N TYR A 328 3.76 11.29 26.70
CA TYR A 328 2.71 10.27 26.69
C TYR A 328 3.28 8.88 26.98
N TRP A 329 4.34 8.48 26.26
CA TRP A 329 5.00 7.18 26.48
C TRP A 329 5.59 7.06 27.88
N ALA A 330 6.15 8.14 28.43
CA ALA A 330 6.63 8.18 29.81
C ALA A 330 5.51 7.87 30.82
N LYS A 331 4.31 8.40 30.59
CA LYS A 331 3.13 8.14 31.42
C LYS A 331 2.65 6.69 31.27
N VAL A 332 2.61 6.15 30.05
CA VAL A 332 2.26 4.74 29.78
C VAL A 332 3.26 3.77 30.43
N ILE A 333 4.56 4.04 30.33
CA ILE A 333 5.62 3.24 30.95
C ILE A 333 5.57 3.35 32.48
N GLY A 334 5.30 4.54 33.01
CA GLY A 334 5.15 4.78 34.45
C GLY A 334 3.99 4.00 35.08
N GLU A 335 3.04 3.54 34.27
CA GLU A 335 1.92 2.69 34.67
C GLU A 335 2.25 1.18 34.59
N GLY A 336 3.50 0.83 34.29
CA GLY A 336 4.00 -0.55 34.29
C GLY A 336 3.78 -1.31 32.97
N VAL A 337 3.39 -0.62 31.90
CA VAL A 337 3.31 -1.21 30.55
C VAL A 337 4.69 -1.16 29.90
N GLY A 338 5.31 -2.34 29.73
CA GLY A 338 6.57 -2.49 28.98
C GLY A 338 6.42 -2.22 27.48
N PHE A 339 7.53 -2.26 26.72
CA PHE A 339 7.65 -2.04 25.26
C PHE A 339 6.33 -2.12 24.47
N VAL A 340 6.01 -1.04 23.74
CA VAL A 340 4.66 -0.87 23.16
C VAL A 340 4.69 -0.56 21.66
N ILE A 341 5.70 0.14 21.14
CA ILE A 341 5.65 0.63 19.77
C ILE A 341 5.90 -0.49 18.74
N PRO A 342 6.94 -1.33 18.90
CA PRO A 342 7.11 -2.49 18.03
C PRO A 342 5.88 -3.40 18.07
N GLU A 343 5.29 -3.59 19.24
CA GLU A 343 4.08 -4.37 19.47
C GLU A 343 2.87 -3.78 18.75
N VAL A 344 2.71 -2.45 18.75
CA VAL A 344 1.66 -1.76 18.00
C VAL A 344 1.86 -1.92 16.50
N LEU A 345 3.09 -1.84 16.00
CA LEU A 345 3.39 -2.04 14.58
C LEU A 345 3.17 -3.48 14.14
N ILE A 346 3.67 -4.45 14.92
CA ILE A 346 3.39 -5.86 14.70
C ILE A 346 1.88 -6.09 14.72
N TRP A 347 1.16 -5.48 15.66
CA TRP A 347 -0.29 -5.58 15.71
C TRP A 347 -0.94 -5.08 14.42
N VAL A 348 -0.55 -3.89 13.93
CA VAL A 348 -1.05 -3.33 12.66
C VAL A 348 -0.76 -4.27 11.49
N ILE A 349 0.47 -4.75 11.35
CA ILE A 349 0.87 -5.67 10.27
C ILE A 349 0.07 -6.97 10.35
N THR A 350 -0.06 -7.52 11.56
CA THR A 350 -0.78 -8.77 11.82
C THR A 350 -2.25 -8.66 11.46
N ILE A 351 -2.93 -7.56 11.81
CA ILE A 351 -4.34 -7.39 11.45
C ILE A 351 -4.53 -7.15 9.94
N LEU A 352 -3.56 -6.51 9.26
CA LEU A 352 -3.57 -6.34 7.81
C LEU A 352 -3.48 -7.70 7.10
N ILE A 353 -2.50 -8.53 7.50
CA ILE A 353 -2.35 -9.90 6.96
C ILE A 353 -3.62 -10.70 7.26
N GLY A 354 -4.12 -10.66 8.51
CA GLY A 354 -5.33 -11.39 8.89
C GLY A 354 -6.57 -10.99 8.09
N ALA A 355 -6.75 -9.70 7.80
CA ALA A 355 -7.86 -9.23 6.98
C ALA A 355 -7.75 -9.67 5.51
N LEU A 356 -6.53 -9.63 4.94
CA LEU A 356 -6.26 -10.15 3.59
C LEU A 356 -6.50 -11.66 3.52
N SER A 357 -5.97 -12.43 4.47
CA SER A 357 -6.19 -13.88 4.56
C SER A 357 -7.67 -14.22 4.69
N SER A 358 -8.42 -13.46 5.49
CA SER A 358 -9.87 -13.66 5.61
C SER A 358 -10.61 -13.38 4.29
N GLY A 359 -10.24 -12.32 3.55
CA GLY A 359 -10.82 -12.01 2.24
C GLY A 359 -10.47 -13.03 1.15
N ALA A 360 -9.31 -13.67 1.30
CA ALA A 360 -8.87 -14.79 0.50
C ALA A 360 -9.58 -16.11 0.85
N GLY A 361 -10.28 -16.20 1.99
CA GLY A 361 -10.92 -17.43 2.48
C GLY A 361 -9.99 -18.34 3.28
N SER A 362 -8.77 -17.90 3.62
CA SER A 362 -7.87 -18.63 4.51
C SER A 362 -8.23 -18.38 5.98
N VAL A 363 -8.87 -19.39 6.59
CA VAL A 363 -9.28 -19.34 7.99
C VAL A 363 -8.08 -19.54 8.92
N ILE A 364 -7.14 -20.43 8.57
CA ILE A 364 -6.00 -20.78 9.43
C ILE A 364 -5.08 -19.57 9.66
N LEU A 365 -4.63 -18.92 8.59
CA LEU A 365 -3.73 -17.77 8.71
C LEU A 365 -4.41 -16.58 9.41
N ALA A 366 -5.69 -16.33 9.08
CA ALA A 366 -6.48 -15.29 9.75
C ALA A 366 -6.62 -15.55 11.27
N GLN A 367 -6.85 -16.79 11.68
CA GLN A 367 -6.92 -17.17 13.10
C GLN A 367 -5.58 -17.00 13.82
N ARG A 368 -4.46 -17.40 13.19
CA ARG A 368 -3.11 -17.17 13.75
C ARG A 368 -2.85 -15.69 13.97
N CYS A 369 -3.17 -14.86 12.98
CA CYS A 369 -3.07 -13.41 13.07
C CYS A 369 -3.93 -12.85 14.22
N ALA A 370 -5.20 -13.26 14.31
CA ALA A 370 -6.09 -12.83 15.39
C ALA A 370 -5.56 -13.22 16.78
N GLY A 371 -4.96 -14.42 16.90
CA GLY A 371 -4.33 -14.89 18.13
C GLY A 371 -3.14 -14.02 18.55
N ILE A 372 -2.23 -13.71 17.63
CA ILE A 372 -1.07 -12.83 17.89
C ILE A 372 -1.53 -11.41 18.24
N ALA A 373 -2.48 -10.85 17.48
CA ALA A 373 -3.04 -9.53 17.75
C ALA A 373 -3.71 -9.47 19.13
N SER A 374 -4.40 -10.54 19.55
CA SER A 374 -5.00 -10.64 20.88
C SER A 374 -3.94 -10.76 21.98
N LYS A 375 -2.87 -11.53 21.77
CA LYS A 375 -1.74 -11.64 22.70
C LYS A 375 -1.11 -10.27 22.91
N LEU A 376 -0.76 -9.56 21.84
CA LEU A 376 -0.19 -8.21 21.90
C LEU A 376 -1.13 -7.23 22.61
N ARG A 377 -2.43 -7.25 22.29
CA ARG A 377 -3.42 -6.44 23.00
C ARG A 377 -3.49 -6.77 24.49
N SER A 378 -3.37 -8.05 24.87
CA SER A 378 -3.44 -8.46 26.27
C SER A 378 -2.22 -8.00 27.10
N LEU A 379 -1.11 -7.66 26.45
CA LEU A 379 0.05 -7.02 27.10
C LEU A 379 -0.25 -5.56 27.48
N ILE A 380 -1.24 -4.94 26.82
CA ILE A 380 -1.67 -3.56 27.03
C ILE A 380 -2.79 -3.55 28.07
N LYS A 381 -2.46 -3.34 29.35
CA LYS A 381 -3.43 -3.32 30.47
C LYS A 381 -3.42 -2.01 31.25
N GLY A 382 -4.63 -1.54 31.57
CA GLY A 382 -4.99 -0.80 32.79
C GLY A 382 -4.35 0.57 33.04
N SER A 383 -5.03 1.65 32.61
CA SER A 383 -4.99 3.01 33.18
C SER A 383 -5.79 4.00 32.30
N GLN A 384 -5.81 5.29 32.67
CA GLN A 384 -6.34 6.36 31.82
C GLN A 384 -5.49 6.60 30.55
N HIS A 385 -4.16 6.49 30.62
CA HIS A 385 -3.28 6.76 29.47
C HIS A 385 -3.27 5.60 28.47
N VAL A 386 -3.22 4.37 28.96
CA VAL A 386 -3.33 3.13 28.18
C VAL A 386 -4.67 3.03 27.45
N SER A 387 -5.76 3.57 28.01
CA SER A 387 -7.07 3.59 27.35
C SER A 387 -7.08 4.32 25.99
N ARG A 388 -6.20 5.32 25.82
CA ARG A 388 -6.06 6.05 24.54
C ARG A 388 -5.36 5.21 23.49
N LEU A 389 -4.36 4.43 23.88
CA LEU A 389 -3.74 3.44 23.01
C LEU A 389 -4.74 2.36 22.59
N LEU A 390 -5.52 1.85 23.53
CA LEU A 390 -6.57 0.88 23.21
C LEU A 390 -7.60 1.47 22.23
N SER A 391 -7.96 2.74 22.38
CA SER A 391 -8.83 3.46 21.43
C SER A 391 -8.23 3.55 20.03
N PHE A 392 -6.90 3.76 19.92
CA PHE A 392 -6.20 3.72 18.62
C PHE A 392 -6.38 2.35 17.95
N LEU A 393 -6.19 1.26 18.69
CA LEU A 393 -6.37 -0.10 18.16
C LEU A 393 -7.84 -0.36 17.79
N ASP A 394 -8.77 0.04 18.65
CA ASP A 394 -10.20 -0.24 18.48
C ASP A 394 -10.82 0.51 17.30
N GLU A 395 -10.39 1.75 17.04
CA GLU A 395 -10.89 2.54 15.93
C GLU A 395 -10.24 2.18 14.58
N LEU A 396 -9.00 1.68 14.60
CA LEU A 396 -8.32 1.25 13.38
C LEU A 396 -8.83 -0.11 12.88
N ARG A 397 -9.14 -1.04 13.79
CA ARG A 397 -9.58 -2.41 13.45
C ARG A 397 -10.77 -2.47 12.47
N PRO A 398 -11.90 -1.75 12.67
CA PRO A 398 -13.03 -1.84 11.75
C PRO A 398 -12.69 -1.31 10.34
N ILE A 399 -11.70 -0.41 10.23
CA ILE A 399 -11.21 0.07 8.93
C ILE A 399 -10.45 -1.05 8.22
N VAL A 400 -9.58 -1.74 8.96
CA VAL A 400 -8.80 -2.87 8.43
C VAL A 400 -9.69 -4.04 8.04
N ASN A 401 -10.82 -4.27 8.72
CA ASN A 401 -11.74 -5.35 8.35
C ASN A 401 -12.32 -5.20 6.92
N LEU A 402 -12.43 -3.98 6.38
CA LEU A 402 -12.91 -3.74 5.01
C LEU A 402 -11.90 -4.17 3.93
N ILE A 403 -10.65 -4.44 4.31
CA ILE A 403 -9.58 -4.85 3.40
C ILE A 403 -9.91 -6.17 2.71
N GLY A 404 -10.47 -7.14 3.44
CA GLY A 404 -10.82 -8.44 2.87
C GLY A 404 -11.85 -8.32 1.75
N ASP A 405 -12.88 -7.49 1.95
CA ASP A 405 -13.91 -7.24 0.94
C ASP A 405 -13.35 -6.48 -0.26
N LEU A 406 -12.50 -5.48 -0.02
CA LEU A 406 -11.81 -4.75 -1.09
C LEU A 406 -10.95 -5.69 -1.94
N ALA A 407 -10.10 -6.50 -1.31
CA ALA A 407 -9.24 -7.47 -2.01
C ALA A 407 -10.06 -8.43 -2.88
N LYS A 408 -11.16 -8.96 -2.33
CA LYS A 408 -12.09 -9.82 -3.06
C LYS A 408 -12.67 -9.12 -4.30
N LYS A 409 -13.16 -7.89 -4.17
CA LYS A 409 -13.72 -7.12 -5.30
C LYS A 409 -12.66 -6.73 -6.33
N LEU A 410 -11.43 -6.48 -5.91
CA LEU A 410 -10.31 -6.26 -6.82
C LEU A 410 -10.01 -7.53 -7.64
N ARG A 411 -9.98 -8.71 -7.00
CA ARG A 411 -9.80 -9.99 -7.69
C ARG A 411 -10.92 -10.26 -8.71
N GLN A 412 -12.18 -10.05 -8.32
CA GLN A 412 -13.35 -10.22 -9.20
C GLN A 412 -13.36 -9.25 -10.40
N SER A 413 -12.66 -8.12 -10.30
CA SER A 413 -12.54 -7.13 -11.37
C SER A 413 -11.25 -7.25 -12.19
N ILE A 414 -10.53 -8.37 -12.09
CA ILE A 414 -9.41 -8.67 -12.99
C ILE A 414 -9.94 -8.83 -14.42
N ASN A 415 -9.43 -7.99 -15.32
CA ASN A 415 -9.72 -8.06 -16.75
C ASN A 415 -8.40 -8.20 -17.52
N GLU A 416 -8.10 -9.40 -17.99
CA GLU A 416 -7.01 -9.69 -18.91
C GLU A 416 -7.51 -10.53 -20.09
N ILE A 417 -7.01 -10.17 -21.27
CA ILE A 417 -7.21 -10.93 -22.51
C ILE A 417 -5.82 -11.27 -23.07
N ARG A 418 -5.63 -12.53 -23.45
CA ARG A 418 -4.38 -13.03 -24.06
C ARG A 418 -4.70 -13.91 -25.25
N THR A 419 -4.25 -13.48 -26.43
CA THR A 419 -4.42 -14.18 -27.71
C THR A 419 -3.10 -14.80 -28.13
N GLY A 420 -3.14 -15.96 -28.80
CA GLY A 420 -1.94 -16.62 -29.32
C GLY A 420 -1.47 -17.80 -28.49
N ILE A 421 -2.38 -18.51 -27.82
CA ILE A 421 -2.04 -19.72 -27.06
C ILE A 421 -2.03 -20.90 -28.05
N VAL A 422 -0.84 -21.29 -28.50
CA VAL A 422 -0.71 -22.12 -29.71
C VAL A 422 -0.30 -23.55 -29.48
N ASP A 423 0.40 -23.97 -28.42
CA ASP A 423 0.88 -25.39 -28.29
C ASP A 423 1.31 -25.86 -26.87
N SER A 424 1.14 -25.06 -25.81
CA SER A 424 1.53 -25.46 -24.45
C SER A 424 0.88 -24.58 -23.39
N THR A 425 0.98 -24.98 -22.12
CA THR A 425 0.57 -24.13 -21.00
C THR A 425 1.45 -22.88 -20.95
N GLN A 426 0.88 -21.72 -21.27
CA GLN A 426 1.63 -20.46 -21.28
C GLN A 426 1.64 -19.82 -19.90
N LYS A 427 2.82 -19.37 -19.45
CA LYS A 427 2.93 -18.49 -18.29
C LYS A 427 2.69 -17.05 -18.70
N LEU A 428 1.70 -16.41 -18.08
CA LEU A 428 1.27 -15.06 -18.34
C LEU A 428 1.53 -14.22 -17.11
N PHE A 429 2.33 -13.17 -17.28
CA PHE A 429 2.67 -12.27 -16.19
C PHE A 429 1.77 -11.03 -16.21
N ARG A 430 1.12 -10.77 -15.08
CA ARG A 430 0.41 -9.54 -14.75
C ARG A 430 1.38 -8.57 -14.10
N ARG A 431 1.56 -7.41 -14.74
CA ARG A 431 2.49 -6.37 -14.26
C ARG A 431 2.04 -5.82 -12.91
N THR A 432 2.85 -5.97 -11.89
CA THR A 432 2.63 -5.43 -10.53
C THR A 432 2.79 -3.91 -10.47
N ARG A 433 3.61 -3.34 -11.35
CA ARG A 433 3.99 -1.92 -11.38
C ARG A 433 3.16 -1.08 -12.37
N TYR A 434 1.88 -1.42 -12.60
CA TYR A 434 1.04 -0.79 -13.65
C TYR A 434 1.02 0.74 -13.58
N TYR A 435 0.69 1.31 -12.42
CA TYR A 435 0.60 2.77 -12.29
C TYR A 435 1.96 3.45 -12.37
N ARG A 436 3.02 2.85 -11.82
CA ARG A 436 4.40 3.36 -11.96
C ARG A 436 4.82 3.38 -13.44
N GLY A 437 4.65 2.27 -14.16
CA GLY A 437 4.95 2.22 -15.60
C GLY A 437 4.12 3.21 -16.42
N LYS A 438 2.83 3.37 -16.10
CA LYS A 438 1.97 4.37 -16.75
C LYS A 438 2.41 5.79 -16.41
N LEU A 439 2.91 6.02 -15.20
CA LEU A 439 3.49 7.30 -14.80
C LEU A 439 4.80 7.61 -15.51
N ASP A 440 5.67 6.62 -15.68
CA ASP A 440 6.90 6.75 -16.47
C ASP A 440 6.55 7.10 -17.94
N ASP A 441 5.53 6.45 -18.50
CA ASP A 441 5.01 6.77 -19.84
C ASP A 441 4.49 8.21 -19.91
N LEU A 442 3.76 8.69 -18.89
CA LEU A 442 3.25 10.05 -18.82
C LEU A 442 4.37 11.08 -18.57
N ALA A 443 5.38 10.73 -17.79
CA ALA A 443 6.55 11.56 -17.52
C ALA A 443 7.41 11.75 -18.78
N ARG A 444 7.43 10.74 -19.67
CA ARG A 444 8.05 10.84 -21.01
C ARG A 444 7.26 11.73 -21.97
N GLN A 445 5.96 11.89 -21.77
CA GLN A 445 5.09 12.74 -22.60
C GLN A 445 5.15 14.24 -22.23
N GLY A 446 5.54 14.57 -20.99
CA GLY A 446 5.61 15.96 -20.50
C GLY A 446 5.87 16.08 -18.99
N HIS A 447 5.76 17.30 -18.44
CA HIS A 447 6.14 17.63 -17.05
C HIS A 447 5.01 17.46 -16.02
N GLY A 448 3.94 16.73 -16.34
CA GLY A 448 2.80 16.56 -15.43
C GLY A 448 3.18 15.82 -14.14
N PRO A 449 3.57 14.53 -14.23
CA PRO A 449 3.89 13.72 -13.07
C PRO A 449 5.01 14.32 -12.20
N GLN A 450 6.09 14.76 -12.85
CA GLN A 450 7.30 15.30 -12.24
C GLN A 450 7.07 16.53 -11.35
N ARG A 451 5.88 17.17 -11.43
CA ARG A 451 5.54 18.40 -10.68
C ARG A 451 4.35 18.25 -9.74
N HIS A 452 3.55 17.21 -9.90
CA HIS A 452 2.23 17.10 -9.26
C HIS A 452 1.87 15.69 -8.77
N GLU A 453 2.82 14.76 -8.76
CA GLU A 453 2.60 13.38 -8.32
C GLU A 453 3.32 13.08 -6.98
N GLY A 454 3.05 11.91 -6.40
CA GLY A 454 3.67 11.30 -5.23
C GLY A 454 5.17 11.52 -5.06
N ASP A 455 5.98 11.46 -6.11
CA ASP A 455 7.44 11.68 -6.04
C ASP A 455 7.82 13.13 -5.67
N VAL A 456 6.91 14.09 -5.90
CA VAL A 456 7.15 15.50 -5.57
C VAL A 456 6.99 15.72 -4.09
N THR A 457 8.09 15.94 -3.38
CA THR A 457 8.04 16.18 -1.94
C THR A 457 7.24 17.45 -1.60
N ASP A 458 6.56 17.45 -0.47
CA ASP A 458 5.90 18.66 0.03
C ASP A 458 6.89 19.81 0.30
N LYS A 459 8.15 19.49 0.66
CA LYS A 459 9.23 20.49 0.68
C LYS A 459 9.42 21.15 -0.69
N ALA A 460 9.37 20.38 -1.78
CA ALA A 460 9.46 20.91 -3.13
C ALA A 460 8.25 21.80 -3.49
N LEU A 461 7.04 21.42 -3.05
CA LEU A 461 5.84 22.26 -3.20
C LEU A 461 5.96 23.56 -2.39
N PHE A 462 6.40 23.48 -1.14
CA PHE A 462 6.63 24.64 -0.31
C PHE A 462 7.72 25.54 -0.90
N ASP A 463 8.88 25.00 -1.29
CA ASP A 463 9.98 25.76 -1.88
C ASP A 463 9.56 26.39 -3.23
N ARG A 464 8.61 25.79 -3.96
CA ARG A 464 7.98 26.44 -5.12
C ARG A 464 7.26 27.71 -4.73
N VAL A 465 6.38 27.66 -3.73
CA VAL A 465 5.59 28.81 -3.29
C VAL A 465 6.45 29.85 -2.56
N TYR A 466 7.41 29.39 -1.74
CA TYR A 466 8.24 30.21 -0.87
C TYR A 466 9.45 30.80 -1.61
N ARG A 467 10.21 29.97 -2.32
CA ARG A 467 11.48 30.35 -2.98
C ARG A 467 11.38 30.49 -4.49
N GLY A 468 10.30 29.99 -5.10
CA GLY A 468 10.17 29.93 -6.55
C GLY A 468 11.03 28.85 -7.19
N LYS A 469 11.31 27.77 -6.45
CA LYS A 469 12.00 26.60 -6.99
C LYS A 469 11.04 25.71 -7.75
N ASP A 470 11.48 25.18 -8.86
CA ASP A 470 10.73 24.21 -9.64
C ASP A 470 10.71 22.85 -8.91
N PRO A 471 9.53 22.23 -8.66
CA PRO A 471 9.48 20.99 -7.89
C PRO A 471 10.22 19.82 -8.53
N ALA A 472 10.23 19.75 -9.86
CA ALA A 472 10.88 18.67 -10.60
C ALA A 472 12.40 18.76 -10.57
N THR A 473 12.94 19.98 -10.69
CA THR A 473 14.40 20.18 -10.90
C THR A 473 15.11 20.80 -9.70
N GLY A 474 14.38 21.33 -8.71
CA GLY A 474 14.91 22.10 -7.59
C GLY A 474 15.53 23.45 -7.99
N ARG A 475 15.55 23.78 -9.29
CA ARG A 475 16.15 25.01 -9.82
C ARG A 475 15.25 26.20 -9.58
N MET A 476 15.84 27.36 -9.37
CA MET A 476 15.09 28.60 -9.20
C MET A 476 14.53 29.07 -10.55
N HIS A 477 13.26 29.43 -10.58
CA HIS A 477 12.65 30.05 -11.75
C HIS A 477 13.27 31.43 -12.02
N PRO A 478 13.41 31.83 -13.30
CA PRO A 478 14.00 33.12 -13.67
C PRO A 478 13.15 34.29 -13.18
N ARG A 479 13.80 35.40 -12.85
CA ARG A 479 13.12 36.66 -12.48
C ARG A 479 12.86 37.51 -13.72
N ASP A 480 11.72 38.19 -13.75
CA ASP A 480 11.43 39.22 -14.74
C ASP A 480 12.15 40.54 -14.42
N ARG A 481 12.06 41.53 -15.33
CA ARG A 481 12.66 42.86 -15.16
C ARG A 481 12.16 43.61 -13.92
N ARG A 482 11.04 43.19 -13.30
CA ARG A 482 10.47 43.75 -12.07
C ARG A 482 10.85 42.93 -10.82
N GLY A 483 11.76 41.96 -10.97
CA GLY A 483 12.24 41.06 -9.93
C GLY A 483 11.25 39.98 -9.50
N ARG A 484 10.14 39.77 -10.23
CA ARG A 484 9.15 38.72 -9.96
C ARG A 484 9.61 37.40 -10.56
N ILE A 485 9.47 36.33 -9.79
CA ILE A 485 9.80 34.98 -10.28
C ILE A 485 8.71 34.55 -11.28
N ARG A 486 9.10 34.22 -12.51
CA ARG A 486 8.18 33.84 -13.59
C ARG A 486 7.69 32.41 -13.43
N GLY A 487 6.43 32.16 -13.81
CA GLY A 487 5.88 30.80 -13.89
C GLY A 487 5.56 30.13 -12.53
N VAL A 488 5.53 30.90 -11.44
CA VAL A 488 5.18 30.41 -10.11
C VAL A 488 3.79 30.93 -9.71
N GLY A 489 2.84 30.00 -9.60
CA GLY A 489 1.47 30.28 -9.19
C GLY A 489 1.32 30.60 -7.70
N LYS A 490 0.09 30.88 -7.28
CA LYS A 490 -0.28 31.04 -5.86
C LYS A 490 -0.26 29.69 -5.13
N HIS A 491 -0.62 28.63 -5.84
CA HIS A 491 -0.75 27.28 -5.33
C HIS A 491 0.37 26.38 -5.90
N SER A 492 0.83 25.44 -5.07
CA SER A 492 1.64 24.29 -5.49
C SER A 492 1.00 23.04 -4.92
N THR A 493 0.41 22.22 -5.78
CA THR A 493 -0.46 21.10 -5.40
C THR A 493 0.02 19.80 -6.03
N LYS A 494 -0.32 18.67 -5.43
CA LYS A 494 -0.02 17.32 -5.91
C LYS A 494 -1.14 16.34 -5.56
N PHE A 495 -1.18 15.25 -6.32
CA PHE A 495 -1.84 14.01 -5.90
C PHE A 495 -0.97 13.28 -4.88
N HIS A 496 -1.62 12.55 -3.97
CA HIS A 496 -0.93 11.85 -2.89
C HIS A 496 -0.17 10.62 -3.38
N THR A 497 -0.70 9.91 -4.37
CA THR A 497 -0.11 8.65 -4.87
C THR A 497 -0.07 8.53 -6.40
N PRO A 498 0.77 7.60 -6.92
CA PRO A 498 0.77 7.22 -8.33
C PRO A 498 -0.60 6.85 -8.86
N ALA A 499 -1.33 6.05 -8.08
CA ALA A 499 -2.66 5.57 -8.41
C ALA A 499 -3.67 6.72 -8.54
N ASP A 500 -3.64 7.70 -7.63
CA ASP A 500 -4.54 8.86 -7.68
C ASP A 500 -4.28 9.70 -8.94
N TYR A 501 -3.01 9.93 -9.29
CA TYR A 501 -2.64 10.65 -10.51
C TYR A 501 -3.16 9.93 -11.76
N VAL A 502 -2.88 8.64 -11.90
CA VAL A 502 -3.31 7.87 -13.08
C VAL A 502 -4.83 7.78 -13.17
N ARG A 503 -5.54 7.60 -12.05
CA ARG A 503 -7.01 7.59 -12.04
C ARG A 503 -7.61 8.91 -12.52
N ALA A 504 -7.08 10.04 -12.06
CA ALA A 504 -7.51 11.34 -12.55
C ALA A 504 -7.26 11.51 -14.06
N TYR A 505 -6.10 11.06 -14.53
CA TYR A 505 -5.78 11.06 -15.96
C TYR A 505 -6.76 10.20 -16.77
N GLU A 506 -7.03 8.97 -16.35
CA GLU A 506 -7.97 8.07 -17.02
C GLU A 506 -9.41 8.60 -17.02
N LYS A 507 -9.84 9.26 -15.94
CA LYS A 507 -11.14 9.94 -15.91
C LYS A 507 -11.18 11.06 -16.94
N ALA A 508 -10.10 11.82 -17.09
CA ALA A 508 -10.02 12.89 -18.09
C ALA A 508 -10.10 12.36 -19.52
N LEU A 509 -9.53 11.19 -19.82
CA LEU A 509 -9.67 10.56 -21.14
C LEU A 509 -11.12 10.17 -21.47
N LYS A 510 -11.97 9.97 -20.46
CA LYS A 510 -13.40 9.65 -20.63
C LYS A 510 -14.27 10.90 -20.72
N HIS A 511 -13.75 12.08 -20.38
CA HIS A 511 -14.49 13.33 -20.33
C HIS A 511 -14.96 13.77 -21.74
N PRO A 512 -16.18 14.34 -21.89
CA PRO A 512 -16.69 14.83 -23.17
C PRO A 512 -15.72 15.79 -23.88
N ASP A 513 -15.14 16.75 -23.17
CA ASP A 513 -14.18 17.71 -23.74
C ASP A 513 -12.95 17.03 -24.35
N PHE A 514 -12.44 15.97 -23.71
CA PHE A 514 -11.32 15.20 -24.27
C PHE A 514 -11.76 14.42 -25.51
N LYS A 515 -12.95 13.81 -25.50
CA LYS A 515 -13.49 13.09 -26.66
C LYS A 515 -13.66 14.02 -27.86
N SER A 516 -14.19 15.22 -27.63
CA SER A 516 -14.32 16.27 -28.65
C SER A 516 -12.97 16.72 -29.19
N PHE A 517 -11.99 16.97 -28.30
CA PHE A 517 -10.62 17.30 -28.69
C PHE A 517 -9.93 16.19 -29.50
N LYS A 518 -10.16 14.93 -29.12
CA LYS A 518 -9.60 13.78 -29.83
C LYS A 518 -10.11 13.72 -31.28
N GLY A 519 -11.40 13.96 -31.48
CA GLY A 519 -12.06 13.96 -32.79
C GLY A 519 -11.84 15.22 -33.64
N ASN A 520 -11.38 16.32 -33.05
CA ASN A 520 -11.16 17.59 -33.74
C ASN A 520 -9.66 17.86 -33.97
N SER A 521 -9.19 17.68 -35.20
CA SER A 521 -7.80 17.91 -35.60
C SER A 521 -7.41 19.39 -35.70
N ALA A 522 -8.38 20.32 -35.71
CA ALA A 522 -8.12 21.75 -35.78
C ALA A 522 -7.70 22.37 -34.43
N LEU A 523 -7.85 21.63 -33.32
CA LEU A 523 -7.43 22.05 -32.00
C LEU A 523 -6.03 21.48 -31.67
N ASP A 524 -5.10 22.37 -31.31
CA ASP A 524 -3.75 21.99 -30.89
C ASP A 524 -3.62 21.82 -29.37
N ARG A 525 -4.57 22.34 -28.58
CA ARG A 525 -4.57 22.29 -27.12
C ARG A 525 -5.98 22.15 -26.56
N GLN A 526 -6.09 21.46 -25.43
CA GLN A 526 -7.33 21.35 -24.66
C GLN A 526 -7.03 21.38 -23.17
N GLN A 527 -7.87 22.06 -22.40
CA GLN A 527 -7.94 21.94 -20.95
C GLN A 527 -9.22 21.19 -20.59
N VAL A 528 -9.10 20.19 -19.72
CA VAL A 528 -10.22 19.44 -19.15
C VAL A 528 -10.24 19.74 -17.67
N GLU A 529 -11.42 20.08 -17.16
CA GLU A 529 -11.64 20.38 -15.75
C GLU A 529 -12.68 19.44 -15.19
N ILE A 530 -12.36 18.73 -14.12
CA ILE A 530 -13.23 17.72 -13.54
C ILE A 530 -13.32 17.98 -12.04
N PRO A 531 -14.52 18.10 -11.45
CA PRO A 531 -14.66 18.19 -10.01
C PRO A 531 -13.93 17.04 -9.31
N MET A 532 -13.19 17.32 -8.24
CA MET A 532 -12.45 16.29 -7.53
C MET A 532 -13.38 15.24 -6.94
N SER A 533 -14.59 15.65 -6.51
CA SER A 533 -15.65 14.75 -6.05
C SER A 533 -16.05 13.70 -7.08
N ASP A 534 -16.04 14.04 -8.37
CA ASP A 534 -16.46 13.14 -9.46
C ASP A 534 -15.40 12.09 -9.79
N ILE A 535 -14.15 12.35 -9.38
CA ILE A 535 -13.03 11.43 -9.53
C ILE A 535 -12.86 10.60 -8.26
N PHE A 536 -12.91 11.25 -7.09
CA PHE A 536 -12.37 10.74 -5.84
C PHE A 536 -13.38 10.70 -4.70
N GLY A 537 -14.66 11.00 -4.94
CA GLY A 537 -15.69 11.04 -3.90
C GLY A 537 -15.61 12.26 -2.97
N PRO A 538 -16.51 12.35 -1.98
CA PRO A 538 -16.66 13.55 -1.12
C PRO A 538 -15.44 13.82 -0.22
N ASN A 539 -14.63 12.80 0.09
CA ASN A 539 -13.45 12.89 0.96
C ASN A 539 -12.13 12.99 0.17
N PHE A 540 -12.18 13.54 -1.04
CA PHE A 540 -11.03 13.60 -1.93
C PHE A 540 -9.82 14.38 -1.35
N GLN A 541 -10.03 15.21 -0.33
CA GLN A 541 -8.97 15.99 0.34
C GLN A 541 -7.90 15.08 0.96
N ALA A 542 -8.23 13.83 1.30
CA ALA A 542 -7.25 12.85 1.76
C ALA A 542 -6.27 12.40 0.65
N ARG A 543 -6.61 12.65 -0.62
CA ARG A 543 -5.86 12.20 -1.81
C ARG A 543 -5.07 13.30 -2.51
N VAL A 544 -5.17 14.53 -2.03
CA VAL A 544 -4.46 15.68 -2.59
C VAL A 544 -3.83 16.53 -1.51
N ARG A 545 -2.75 17.20 -1.86
CA ARG A 545 -2.03 18.09 -0.95
C ARG A 545 -1.52 19.30 -1.70
N GLY A 546 -1.21 20.36 -0.96
CA GLY A 546 -0.56 21.51 -1.53
C GLY A 546 -0.30 22.63 -0.55
N PHE A 547 0.47 23.60 -1.02
CA PHE A 547 0.76 24.84 -0.32
C PHE A 547 0.25 26.04 -1.08
N THR A 548 -0.25 27.01 -0.34
CA THR A 548 -0.81 28.26 -0.86
C THR A 548 -0.05 29.43 -0.28
N ARG A 549 0.32 30.39 -1.14
CA ARG A 549 0.79 31.70 -0.70
C ARG A 549 -0.41 32.49 -0.17
N ALA A 550 -0.50 32.62 1.15
CA ALA A 550 -1.54 33.43 1.81
C ALA A 550 -1.29 34.92 1.61
N SER A 551 -0.03 35.36 1.73
CA SER A 551 0.36 36.77 1.57
C SER A 551 1.82 36.91 1.09
N GLY A 552 2.24 38.14 0.81
CA GLY A 552 3.59 38.44 0.32
C GLY A 552 3.83 37.98 -1.12
N ARG A 553 5.10 37.95 -1.53
CA ARG A 553 5.51 37.51 -2.88
C ARG A 553 6.52 36.38 -2.78
N THR A 554 6.45 35.41 -3.71
CA THR A 554 7.44 34.33 -3.79
C THR A 554 8.86 34.90 -3.87
N GLY A 555 9.75 34.40 -3.02
CA GLY A 555 11.13 34.86 -2.89
C GLY A 555 11.29 36.24 -2.25
N ARG A 556 10.22 36.79 -1.63
CA ARG A 556 10.20 38.06 -0.89
C ARG A 556 9.21 37.95 0.29
N GLN A 557 9.65 37.27 1.35
CA GLN A 557 8.88 37.05 2.59
C GLN A 557 7.41 36.62 2.38
N PRO A 558 7.14 35.51 1.66
CA PRO A 558 5.78 35.02 1.52
C PRO A 558 5.32 34.28 2.78
N THR A 559 4.08 34.50 3.21
CA THR A 559 3.40 33.62 4.17
C THR A 559 2.78 32.47 3.41
N VAL A 560 3.11 31.24 3.80
CA VAL A 560 2.69 30.01 3.10
C VAL A 560 1.93 29.11 4.07
N VAL A 561 0.75 28.65 3.65
CA VAL A 561 -0.18 27.83 4.44
C VAL A 561 -0.56 26.56 3.68
N ARG A 562 -1.23 25.59 4.35
CA ARG A 562 -1.86 24.44 3.66
C ARG A 562 -2.84 24.99 2.64
N THR A 563 -2.81 24.44 1.45
CA THR A 563 -3.91 24.62 0.53
C THR A 563 -5.16 23.98 1.10
N VAL A 564 -6.22 24.78 1.28
CA VAL A 564 -7.55 24.28 1.57
C VAL A 564 -8.21 23.97 0.24
N PHE A 565 -8.55 22.70 0.01
CA PHE A 565 -9.29 22.27 -1.16
C PHE A 565 -10.79 22.32 -0.83
N SER A 566 -11.46 23.29 -1.44
CA SER A 566 -12.90 23.50 -1.25
C SER A 566 -13.71 22.35 -1.88
N ALA A 567 -15.00 22.23 -1.56
CA ALA A 567 -15.87 21.24 -2.22
C ALA A 567 -15.92 21.41 -3.76
N ASN A 568 -15.58 22.60 -4.27
CA ASN A 568 -15.53 22.92 -5.70
C ASN A 568 -14.14 22.73 -6.32
N ALA A 569 -13.18 22.18 -5.57
CA ALA A 569 -11.87 21.86 -6.09
C ALA A 569 -12.00 20.93 -7.30
N LYS A 570 -11.10 21.11 -8.27
CA LYS A 570 -11.12 20.38 -9.54
C LYS A 570 -9.76 19.86 -9.90
N VAL A 571 -9.70 18.79 -10.68
CA VAL A 571 -8.48 18.42 -11.40
C VAL A 571 -8.45 19.16 -12.72
N VAL A 572 -7.36 19.87 -12.98
CA VAL A 572 -7.09 20.53 -14.27
C VAL A 572 -6.11 19.66 -15.05
N VAL A 573 -6.50 19.21 -16.24
CA VAL A 573 -5.67 18.41 -17.14
C VAL A 573 -5.46 19.17 -18.44
N ARG A 574 -4.22 19.33 -18.88
CA ARG A 574 -3.88 20.04 -20.12
C ARG A 574 -3.25 19.10 -21.13
N PHE A 575 -3.83 19.04 -22.32
CA PHE A 575 -3.37 18.25 -23.44
C PHE A 575 -2.84 19.14 -24.56
N LYS A 576 -1.88 18.61 -25.33
CA LYS A 576 -1.38 19.21 -26.56
C LYS A 576 -1.31 18.17 -27.66
N ARG A 577 -1.62 18.57 -28.90
CA ARG A 577 -1.34 17.77 -30.09
C ARG A 577 0.04 18.14 -30.64
N GLU A 578 0.90 17.15 -30.83
CA GLU A 578 2.22 17.30 -31.46
C GLU A 578 2.40 16.19 -32.49
N ASN A 579 2.58 16.57 -33.76
CA ASN A 579 2.71 15.64 -34.89
C ASN A 579 1.56 14.62 -34.95
N GLY A 580 0.33 15.09 -34.75
CA GLY A 580 -0.88 14.24 -34.71
C GLY A 580 -1.10 13.48 -33.40
N ILE A 581 -0.08 13.35 -32.54
CA ILE A 581 -0.15 12.63 -31.27
C ILE A 581 -0.61 13.57 -30.15
N ILE A 582 -1.62 13.14 -29.39
CA ILE A 582 -2.08 13.86 -28.21
C ILE A 582 -1.21 13.48 -27.01
N LYS A 583 -0.61 14.46 -26.34
CA LYS A 583 0.24 14.29 -25.17
C LYS A 583 -0.30 15.05 -23.97
N LEU A 584 -0.04 14.52 -22.78
CA LEU A 584 -0.28 15.23 -21.52
C LEU A 584 0.82 16.28 -21.30
N ILE A 585 0.43 17.56 -21.17
CA ILE A 585 1.36 18.64 -20.80
C ILE A 585 1.55 18.67 -19.29
N THR A 586 0.43 18.75 -18.56
CA THR A 586 0.41 18.87 -17.10
C THR A 586 -0.96 18.48 -16.56
N MET A 587 -0.99 18.00 -15.32
CA MET A 587 -2.21 17.74 -14.58
C MET A 587 -1.97 18.07 -13.12
N TYR A 588 -2.90 18.79 -12.49
CA TYR A 588 -2.76 19.17 -11.08
C TYR A 588 -4.13 19.36 -10.41
N PRO A 589 -4.20 19.15 -9.08
CA PRO A 589 -5.36 19.57 -8.29
C PRO A 589 -5.42 21.09 -8.18
N GLU A 590 -6.57 21.69 -8.47
CA GLU A 590 -6.85 23.11 -8.30
C GLU A 590 -7.84 23.30 -7.13
N PRO A 591 -7.54 24.15 -6.13
CA PRO A 591 -8.26 24.19 -4.84
C PRO A 591 -9.60 24.92 -4.84
#